data_AF-A0A8T5MS06-F1
#
_entry.id   AF-A0A8T5MS06-F1
#
_cell.length_a   1.000
_cell.length_b   1.000
_cell.length_c   1.000
_cell.angle_alpha   90.00
_cell.angle_beta   90.00
_cell.angle_gamma   90.00
#
_symmetry.space_group_name_H-M   'P 1'
#
loop_
_entity.id
_entity.type
_entity.pdbx_description
1 polymer ?
#
loop_
_entity_poly.entity_id
_entity_poly.type
_entity_poly.pdbx_seq_one_letter_code
_entity_poly.pdbx_strand_id
1 'polypeptide(L)'
;MSKWKEYLDKVALITGFGLIIGFMSEEFRNALGIWMNYLFGPLTVLPIHIVIFVLAAITGLFVSLIQKYTIDWEVTKRAQEQMKVFQKEFREAQLSGNKHKLKKLEGQRAKMMKMQSEMMKQQFKPMAYTMLITLPIFGWLYYLVFTLQPEATIILPFYGIKILATDRVLRFVPVWLFWYFICSLSVSQVIRKALNIGA
;
A
#
# COMPACT_ATOMS: atom_id res chain seq x y z
N MET A 1 3.38 -15.58 -19.34
CA MET A 1 4.08 -14.53 -18.56
C MET A 1 5.57 -14.77 -18.71
N SER A 2 6.34 -13.77 -19.17
CA SER A 2 7.79 -13.95 -19.41
C SER A 2 8.51 -14.28 -18.10
N LYS A 3 9.45 -15.24 -18.13
CA LYS A 3 10.24 -15.68 -16.97
C LYS A 3 10.86 -14.50 -16.18
N TRP A 4 11.15 -13.41 -16.87
CA TRP A 4 11.61 -12.14 -16.31
C TRP A 4 10.63 -11.49 -15.32
N LYS A 5 9.33 -11.46 -15.61
CA LYS A 5 8.33 -10.89 -14.67
C LYS A 5 8.25 -11.70 -13.38
N GLU A 6 8.35 -13.03 -13.49
CA GLU A 6 8.33 -13.90 -12.32
C GLU A 6 9.58 -13.73 -11.44
N TYR A 7 10.75 -13.52 -12.06
CA TYR A 7 11.98 -13.20 -11.34
C TYR A 7 11.88 -11.84 -10.62
N LEU A 8 11.37 -10.80 -11.31
CA LEU A 8 11.14 -9.49 -10.72
C LEU A 8 10.18 -9.56 -9.52
N ASP A 9 9.09 -10.32 -9.64
CA ASP A 9 8.13 -10.49 -8.54
C ASP A 9 8.79 -11.15 -7.30
N LYS A 10 9.63 -12.16 -7.51
CA LYS A 10 10.35 -12.85 -6.41
C LYS A 10 11.39 -11.94 -5.77
N VAL A 11 12.18 -11.23 -6.57
CA VAL A 11 13.16 -10.25 -6.07
C VAL A 11 12.44 -9.16 -5.29
N ALA A 12 11.35 -8.61 -5.83
CA ALA A 12 10.61 -7.55 -5.16
C ALA A 12 10.03 -7.99 -3.81
N LEU A 13 9.53 -9.22 -3.71
CA LEU A 13 9.08 -9.80 -2.44
C LEU A 13 10.23 -9.95 -1.44
N ILE A 14 11.33 -10.58 -1.84
CA ILE A 14 12.48 -10.81 -0.95
C ILE A 14 13.06 -9.48 -0.48
N THR A 15 13.28 -8.53 -1.39
CA THR A 15 13.78 -7.20 -1.07
C THR A 15 12.79 -6.44 -0.19
N GLY A 16 11.48 -6.51 -0.48
CA GLY A 16 10.45 -5.86 0.34
C GLY A 16 10.43 -6.35 1.78
N PHE A 17 10.48 -7.67 1.99
CA PHE A 17 10.59 -8.27 3.32
C PHE A 17 11.92 -7.91 4.00
N GLY A 18 13.02 -7.92 3.26
CA GLY A 18 14.33 -7.49 3.78
C GLY A 18 14.32 -6.03 4.24
N LEU A 19 13.67 -5.13 3.49
CA LEU A 19 13.51 -3.73 3.88
C LEU A 19 12.66 -3.57 5.14
N ILE A 20 11.61 -4.38 5.33
CA ILE A 20 10.80 -4.33 6.57
C ILE A 20 11.66 -4.69 7.77
N ILE A 21 12.41 -5.79 7.68
CA ILE A 21 13.30 -6.24 8.75
C ILE A 21 14.38 -5.19 9.01
N GLY A 22 14.98 -4.65 7.94
CA GLY A 22 15.94 -3.55 8.05
C GLY A 22 15.34 -2.33 8.73
N PHE A 23 14.12 -1.94 8.38
CA PHE A 23 13.45 -0.77 8.96
C PHE A 23 13.22 -0.89 10.47
N MET A 24 13.27 -2.10 11.03
CA MET A 24 13.21 -2.27 12.49
C MET A 24 14.48 -1.73 13.17
N SER A 25 15.65 -1.79 12.52
CA SER A 25 16.89 -1.25 13.09
C SER A 25 16.96 0.27 12.92
N GLU A 26 17.44 0.96 13.95
CA GLU A 26 17.64 2.42 13.92
C GLU A 26 18.74 2.82 12.94
N GLU A 27 19.83 2.04 12.89
CA GLU A 27 20.95 2.27 11.98
C GLU A 27 20.51 2.26 10.51
N PHE A 28 19.69 1.29 10.13
CA PHE A 28 19.21 1.18 8.76
C PHE A 28 18.23 2.31 8.41
N ARG A 29 17.34 2.69 9.32
CA ARG A 29 16.45 3.84 9.14
C ARG A 29 17.24 5.13 8.92
N ASN A 30 18.27 5.36 9.72
CA ASN A 30 19.13 6.54 9.58
C ASN A 30 19.96 6.49 8.30
N ALA A 31 20.54 5.35 7.95
CA ALA A 31 21.29 5.17 6.71
C ALA A 31 20.42 5.39 5.47
N LEU A 32 19.20 4.83 5.45
CA LEU A 32 18.22 5.08 4.39
C LEU A 32 17.82 6.55 4.34
N GLY A 33 17.60 7.19 5.49
CA GLY A 33 17.31 8.62 5.58
C GLY A 33 18.40 9.47 4.95
N ILE A 34 19.66 9.22 5.29
CA ILE A 34 20.81 9.95 4.72
C ILE A 34 20.89 9.72 3.20
N TRP A 35 20.75 8.48 2.74
CA TRP A 35 20.77 8.15 1.31
C TRP A 35 19.67 8.87 0.54
N MET A 36 18.45 8.83 1.06
CA MET A 36 17.30 9.51 0.46
C MET A 36 17.41 11.03 0.55
N ASN A 37 18.19 11.56 1.49
CA ASN A 37 18.44 12.99 1.57
C ASN A 37 19.26 13.54 0.39
N TYR A 38 20.08 12.73 -0.27
CA TYR A 38 20.71 13.16 -1.53
C TYR A 38 19.69 13.38 -2.65
N LEU A 39 18.57 12.63 -2.64
CA LEU A 39 17.53 12.73 -3.64
C LEU A 39 16.49 13.81 -3.30
N PHE A 40 16.00 13.80 -2.06
CA PHE A 40 14.92 14.66 -1.59
C PHE A 40 15.38 15.89 -0.79
N GLY A 41 16.67 16.00 -0.49
CA GLY A 41 17.27 17.13 0.22
C GLY A 41 16.90 18.51 -0.34
N PRO A 42 16.86 18.72 -1.67
CA PRO A 42 16.41 20.00 -2.24
C PRO A 42 14.97 20.37 -1.87
N LEU A 43 14.11 19.41 -1.53
CA LEU A 43 12.73 19.67 -1.10
C LEU A 43 12.67 20.33 0.29
N THR A 44 13.72 20.21 1.10
CA THR A 44 13.73 20.76 2.48
C THR A 44 13.70 22.30 2.54
N VAL A 45 13.94 22.98 1.41
CA VAL A 45 13.77 24.44 1.27
C VAL A 45 12.30 24.85 1.36
N LEU A 46 11.38 23.95 1.02
CA LEU A 46 9.94 24.19 1.13
C LEU A 46 9.46 23.97 2.58
N PRO A 47 8.35 24.63 2.98
CA PRO A 47 7.70 24.34 4.24
C PRO A 47 7.37 22.84 4.39
N ILE A 48 7.62 22.27 5.58
CA ILE A 48 7.49 20.82 5.81
C ILE A 48 6.12 20.24 5.42
N HIS A 49 5.05 21.01 5.59
CA HIS A 49 3.69 20.58 5.25
C HIS A 49 3.50 20.43 3.74
N ILE A 50 4.18 21.26 2.93
CA ILE A 50 4.21 21.16 1.47
C ILE A 50 5.09 19.97 1.05
N VAL A 51 6.24 19.77 1.71
CA VAL A 51 7.11 18.61 1.44
C VAL A 51 6.36 17.30 1.65
N ILE A 52 5.65 17.17 2.78
CA ILE A 52 4.82 16.00 3.08
C ILE A 52 3.73 15.80 2.01
N PHE A 53 3.08 16.88 1.58
CA PHE A 53 2.05 16.81 0.53
C PHE A 53 2.64 16.34 -0.81
N VAL A 54 3.77 16.92 -1.24
CA VAL A 54 4.45 16.54 -2.48
C VAL A 54 4.89 15.07 -2.44
N LEU A 55 5.48 14.63 -1.32
CA LEU A 55 5.83 13.23 -1.13
C LEU A 55 4.59 12.31 -1.19
N ALA A 56 3.51 12.68 -0.51
CA ALA A 56 2.27 11.92 -0.54
C ALA A 56 1.67 11.84 -1.96
N ALA A 57 1.85 12.90 -2.76
CA ALA A 57 1.43 12.90 -4.15
C ALA A 57 2.28 11.97 -5.01
N ILE A 58 3.61 12.03 -4.84
CA ILE A 58 4.56 11.16 -5.53
C ILE A 58 4.30 9.69 -5.17
N THR A 59 4.15 9.36 -3.89
CA THR A 59 3.85 7.99 -3.46
C THR A 59 2.51 7.51 -3.99
N GLY A 60 1.46 8.34 -3.89
CA GLY A 60 0.14 8.01 -4.42
C GLY A 60 0.16 7.75 -5.93
N LEU A 61 0.94 8.52 -6.68
CA LEU A 61 1.13 8.33 -8.11
C LEU A 61 1.84 7.02 -8.42
N PHE A 62 2.98 6.76 -7.78
CA PHE A 62 3.72 5.51 -7.97
C PHE A 62 2.89 4.28 -7.58
N VAL A 63 2.20 4.33 -6.45
CA VAL A 63 1.30 3.26 -5.99
C VAL A 63 0.21 3.00 -7.02
N SER A 64 -0.42 4.05 -7.54
CA SER A 64 -1.49 3.93 -8.54
C SER A 64 -0.96 3.35 -9.87
N LEU A 65 0.22 3.78 -10.31
CA LEU A 65 0.87 3.22 -11.50
C LEU A 65 1.22 1.74 -11.30
N ILE A 66 1.83 1.38 -10.16
CA ILE A 66 2.15 -0.01 -9.83
C ILE A 66 0.88 -0.86 -9.86
N GLN A 67 -0.19 -0.41 -9.22
CA GLN A 67 -1.47 -1.12 -9.23
C GLN A 67 -2.01 -1.29 -10.64
N LYS A 68 -1.96 -0.25 -11.48
CA LYS A 68 -2.43 -0.31 -12.88
C LYS A 68 -1.66 -1.31 -13.73
N TYR A 69 -0.33 -1.38 -13.59
CA TYR A 69 0.52 -2.25 -14.41
C TYR A 69 0.68 -3.67 -13.88
N THR A 70 0.45 -3.87 -12.57
CA THR A 70 0.69 -5.15 -11.90
C THR A 70 -0.58 -5.98 -11.76
N ILE A 71 -1.75 -5.33 -11.57
CA ILE A 71 -3.02 -6.02 -11.35
C ILE A 71 -3.71 -6.27 -12.68
N ASP A 72 -4.03 -7.55 -12.93
CA ASP A 72 -4.97 -7.93 -13.98
C ASP A 72 -6.41 -7.83 -13.44
N TRP A 73 -7.08 -6.72 -13.79
CA TRP A 73 -8.45 -6.43 -13.36
C TRP A 73 -9.49 -7.36 -13.99
N GLU A 74 -9.25 -7.83 -15.23
CA GLU A 74 -10.18 -8.73 -15.92
C GLU A 74 -10.18 -10.12 -15.28
N VAL A 75 -8.99 -10.63 -14.93
CA VAL A 75 -8.86 -11.90 -14.19
C VAL A 75 -9.50 -11.79 -12.81
N THR A 76 -9.27 -10.67 -12.12
CA THR A 76 -9.83 -10.45 -10.78
C THR A 76 -11.35 -10.38 -10.81
N LYS A 77 -11.95 -9.67 -11.78
CA LYS A 77 -13.41 -9.57 -11.93
C LYS A 77 -14.04 -10.92 -12.26
N ARG A 78 -13.48 -11.65 -13.23
CA ARG A 78 -13.97 -13.00 -13.59
C ARG A 78 -13.89 -13.96 -12.40
N ALA A 79 -12.80 -13.91 -11.64
CA ALA A 79 -12.64 -14.75 -10.45
C ALA A 79 -13.65 -14.39 -9.34
N GLN A 80 -13.92 -13.11 -9.13
CA GLN A 80 -14.96 -12.65 -8.18
C GLN A 80 -16.36 -13.12 -8.60
N GLU A 81 -16.72 -13.01 -9.87
CA GLU A 81 -18.00 -13.49 -10.39
C GLU A 81 -18.16 -15.00 -10.20
N GLN A 82 -17.15 -15.79 -10.57
CA GLN A 82 -17.16 -17.24 -10.37
C GLN A 82 -17.28 -17.63 -8.89
N MET A 83 -16.59 -16.89 -8.00
CA MET A 83 -16.72 -17.10 -6.56
C MET A 83 -18.13 -16.81 -6.05
N LYS A 84 -18.75 -15.72 -6.52
CA LYS A 84 -20.12 -15.35 -6.14
C LYS A 84 -21.14 -16.41 -6.59
N VAL A 85 -21.01 -16.92 -7.81
CA VAL A 85 -21.87 -18.00 -8.34
C VAL A 85 -21.68 -19.27 -7.51
N PHE A 86 -20.44 -19.69 -7.27
CA PHE A 86 -20.14 -20.88 -6.48
C PHE A 86 -20.70 -20.79 -5.06
N GLN A 87 -20.51 -19.67 -4.37
CA GLN A 87 -21.04 -19.46 -3.01
C GLN A 87 -22.57 -19.53 -2.98
N LYS A 88 -23.24 -18.99 -4.01
CA LYS A 88 -24.70 -19.05 -4.13
C LYS A 88 -25.17 -20.49 -4.33
N GLU A 89 -24.60 -21.21 -5.29
CA GLU A 89 -24.96 -22.61 -5.57
C GLU A 89 -24.67 -23.54 -4.39
N PHE A 90 -23.57 -23.31 -3.68
CA PHE A 90 -23.21 -24.06 -2.48
C PHE A 90 -24.22 -23.85 -1.36
N ARG A 91 -24.62 -22.59 -1.11
CA ARG A 91 -25.65 -22.26 -0.12
C ARG A 91 -27.01 -22.86 -0.49
N GLU A 92 -27.41 -22.79 -1.76
CA GLU A 92 -28.65 -23.40 -2.24
C GLU A 92 -28.65 -24.93 -2.09
N ALA A 93 -27.55 -25.60 -2.45
CA ALA A 93 -27.43 -27.05 -2.31
C ALA A 93 -27.44 -27.51 -0.84
N GLN A 94 -26.87 -26.70 0.05
CA GLN A 94 -26.89 -26.94 1.50
C GLN A 94 -28.31 -26.78 2.07
N LEU A 95 -29.04 -25.73 1.68
CA LEU A 95 -30.42 -25.48 2.11
C LEU A 95 -31.41 -26.51 1.55
N SER A 96 -31.22 -26.94 0.30
CA SER A 96 -32.09 -27.92 -0.34
C SER A 96 -31.76 -29.37 0.04
N GLY A 97 -30.76 -29.61 0.90
CA GLY A 97 -30.33 -30.95 1.31
C GLY A 97 -29.85 -31.85 0.16
N ASN A 98 -29.46 -31.28 -0.99
CA ASN A 98 -29.15 -32.07 -2.19
C ASN A 98 -27.73 -32.63 -2.10
N LYS A 99 -27.60 -33.81 -1.48
CA LYS A 99 -26.31 -34.51 -1.26
C LYS A 99 -25.51 -34.74 -2.55
N HIS A 100 -26.17 -35.00 -3.67
CA HIS A 100 -25.50 -35.20 -4.96
C HIS A 100 -24.88 -33.89 -5.49
N LYS A 101 -25.63 -32.79 -5.43
CA LYS A 101 -25.13 -31.46 -5.83
C LYS A 101 -24.03 -30.96 -4.87
N LEU A 102 -24.16 -31.24 -3.57
CA LEU A 102 -23.15 -30.90 -2.57
C LEU A 102 -21.81 -31.60 -2.86
N LYS A 103 -21.82 -32.91 -3.11
CA LYS A 103 -20.62 -33.70 -3.44
C LYS A 103 -19.93 -33.21 -4.72
N LYS A 104 -20.72 -32.80 -5.73
CA LYS A 104 -20.19 -32.19 -6.97
C LYS A 104 -19.51 -30.85 -6.70
N LEU A 105 -20.12 -30.00 -5.87
CA LEU A 105 -19.58 -28.69 -5.51
C LEU A 105 -18.35 -28.79 -4.58
N GLU A 106 -18.30 -29.80 -3.72
CA GLU A 106 -17.10 -30.11 -2.92
C GLU A 106 -15.91 -30.47 -3.82
N GLY A 107 -16.12 -31.23 -4.89
CA GLY A 107 -15.08 -31.51 -5.88
C GLY A 107 -14.55 -30.25 -6.58
N GLN A 108 -15.39 -29.21 -6.71
CA GLN A 108 -15.00 -27.91 -7.26
C GLN A 108 -14.35 -26.98 -6.23
N ARG A 109 -14.46 -27.25 -4.92
CA ARG A 109 -13.88 -26.44 -3.85
C ARG A 109 -12.37 -26.27 -4.01
N ALA A 110 -11.66 -27.33 -4.44
CA ALA A 110 -10.23 -27.26 -4.71
C ALA A 110 -9.89 -26.25 -5.84
N LYS A 111 -10.71 -26.22 -6.90
CA LYS A 111 -10.58 -25.24 -7.99
C LYS A 111 -10.83 -23.82 -7.48
N MET A 112 -11.83 -23.64 -6.63
CA MET A 112 -12.15 -22.33 -6.03
C MET A 112 -11.04 -21.84 -5.09
N MET A 113 -10.46 -22.73 -4.29
CA MET A 113 -9.30 -22.40 -3.44
C MET A 113 -8.08 -22.01 -4.27
N LYS A 114 -7.80 -22.72 -5.37
CA LYS A 114 -6.72 -22.37 -6.29
C LYS A 114 -6.94 -20.98 -6.88
N MET A 115 -8.15 -20.68 -7.34
CA MET A 115 -8.50 -19.37 -7.89
C MET A 115 -8.39 -18.26 -6.83
N GLN A 116 -8.80 -18.51 -5.59
CA GLN A 116 -8.61 -17.57 -4.48
C GLN A 116 -7.13 -17.30 -4.20
N SER A 117 -6.29 -18.34 -4.23
CA SER A 117 -4.83 -18.19 -4.08
C SER A 117 -4.22 -17.36 -5.22
N GLU A 118 -4.69 -17.57 -6.46
CA GLU A 118 -4.25 -16.78 -7.62
C GLU A 118 -4.66 -15.30 -7.49
N MET A 119 -5.89 -15.01 -7.07
CA MET A 119 -6.33 -13.64 -6.75
C MET A 119 -5.47 -13.01 -5.65
N MET A 120 -5.19 -13.76 -4.59
CA MET A 120 -4.35 -13.31 -3.49
C MET A 120 -2.94 -12.95 -3.98
N LYS A 121 -2.34 -13.77 -4.85
CA LYS A 121 -1.05 -13.47 -5.49
C LYS A 121 -1.12 -12.19 -6.33
N GLN A 122 -2.19 -11.96 -7.07
CA GLN A 122 -2.40 -10.73 -7.85
C GLN A 122 -2.46 -9.48 -6.95
N GLN A 123 -2.96 -9.60 -5.72
CA GLN A 123 -3.00 -8.50 -4.74
C GLN A 123 -1.67 -8.32 -3.99
N PHE A 124 -0.94 -9.40 -3.72
CA PHE A 124 0.36 -9.33 -3.06
C PHE A 124 1.45 -8.71 -3.91
N LYS A 125 1.41 -8.90 -5.23
CA LYS A 125 2.40 -8.32 -6.14
C LYS A 125 2.48 -6.80 -6.00
N PRO A 126 1.37 -6.02 -6.18
CA PRO A 126 1.39 -4.58 -5.94
C PRO A 126 1.89 -4.24 -4.54
N MET A 127 1.46 -4.97 -3.52
CA MET A 127 1.88 -4.71 -2.14
C MET A 127 3.40 -4.74 -1.99
N ALA A 128 4.05 -5.79 -2.51
CA ALA A 128 5.51 -5.94 -2.46
C ALA A 128 6.24 -4.80 -3.18
N TYR A 129 5.83 -4.47 -4.40
CA TYR A 129 6.42 -3.36 -5.15
C TYR A 129 6.19 -2.00 -4.48
N THR A 130 5.00 -1.79 -3.90
CA THR A 130 4.70 -0.53 -3.20
C THR A 130 5.56 -0.36 -1.95
N MET A 131 5.89 -1.44 -1.23
CA MET A 131 6.77 -1.37 -0.05
C MET A 131 8.18 -0.92 -0.40
N LEU A 132 8.73 -1.38 -1.54
CA LEU A 132 10.07 -0.98 -2.00
C LEU A 132 10.21 0.52 -2.19
N ILE A 133 9.13 1.20 -2.58
CA ILE A 133 9.10 2.65 -2.79
C ILE A 133 8.68 3.38 -1.52
N THR A 134 7.69 2.84 -0.82
CA THR A 134 7.10 3.48 0.36
C THR A 134 8.08 3.49 1.53
N LEU A 135 8.82 2.41 1.77
CA LEU A 135 9.73 2.31 2.92
C LEU A 135 10.88 3.33 2.86
N PRO A 136 11.61 3.50 1.75
CA PRO A 136 12.63 4.55 1.66
C PRO A 136 12.05 5.96 1.85
N ILE A 137 10.88 6.24 1.26
CA ILE A 137 10.23 7.56 1.38
C ILE A 137 9.81 7.81 2.84
N PHE A 138 9.23 6.82 3.51
CA PHE A 138 8.88 6.91 4.93
C PHE A 138 10.12 7.02 5.83
N GLY A 139 11.20 6.31 5.51
CA GLY A 139 12.47 6.41 6.23
C GLY A 139 13.08 7.80 6.13
N TRP A 140 13.04 8.39 4.94
CA TRP A 140 13.45 9.78 4.75
C TRP A 140 12.54 10.76 5.48
N LEU A 141 11.22 10.57 5.40
CA LEU A 141 10.28 11.45 6.09
C LEU A 141 10.46 11.38 7.61
N TYR A 142 10.74 10.20 8.15
CA TYR A 142 11.12 10.02 9.55
C TYR A 142 12.41 10.79 9.87
N TYR A 143 13.46 10.63 9.06
CA TYR A 143 14.71 11.37 9.23
C TYR A 143 14.53 12.89 9.14
N LEU A 144 13.70 13.37 8.21
CA LEU A 144 13.36 14.78 8.06
C LEU A 144 12.68 15.33 9.33
N VAL A 145 11.66 14.63 9.82
CA VAL A 145 10.85 15.08 10.97
C VAL A 145 11.63 14.99 12.28
N PHE A 146 12.40 13.92 12.51
CA PHE A 146 13.04 13.67 13.80
C PHE A 146 14.49 14.15 13.89
N THR A 147 15.18 14.33 12.76
CA THR A 147 16.61 14.69 12.75
C THR A 147 16.87 16.05 12.12
N LEU A 148 16.29 16.35 10.96
CA LEU A 148 16.58 17.61 10.25
C LEU A 148 15.74 18.78 10.75
N GLN A 149 14.45 18.53 11.05
CA GLN A 149 13.49 19.58 11.42
C GLN A 149 12.62 19.16 12.62
N PRO A 150 13.22 18.86 13.79
CA PRO A 150 12.49 18.38 14.97
C PRO A 150 11.47 19.39 15.53
N GLU A 151 11.78 20.69 15.41
CA GLU A 151 10.93 21.80 15.87
C GLU A 151 9.89 22.25 14.84
N ALA A 152 9.76 21.53 13.73
CA ALA A 152 8.82 21.92 12.70
C ALA A 152 7.37 21.82 13.22
N THR A 153 6.60 22.88 12.95
CA THR A 153 5.21 22.98 13.38
C THR A 153 4.25 23.00 12.19
N ILE A 154 3.04 22.53 12.44
CA ILE A 154 1.90 22.63 11.52
C ILE A 154 0.68 23.13 12.26
N ILE A 155 -0.14 23.90 11.56
CA ILE A 155 -1.44 24.36 12.05
C ILE A 155 -2.49 23.36 11.58
N LEU A 156 -3.05 22.59 12.51
CA LEU A 156 -4.16 21.70 12.22
C LEU A 156 -5.50 22.42 12.47
N PRO A 157 -6.49 22.27 11.58
CA PRO A 157 -7.82 22.79 11.84
C PRO A 157 -8.37 22.12 13.11
N PHE A 158 -8.98 22.91 13.99
CA PHE A 158 -9.57 22.49 15.28
C PHE A 158 -8.58 22.01 16.37
N TYR A 159 -7.31 21.79 16.06
CA TYR A 159 -6.29 21.31 17.01
C TYR A 159 -5.14 22.30 17.27
N GLY A 160 -5.04 23.38 16.48
CA GLY A 160 -4.06 24.45 16.67
C GLY A 160 -2.66 24.10 16.16
N ILE A 161 -1.66 24.83 16.67
CA ILE A 161 -0.24 24.62 16.34
C ILE A 161 0.25 23.34 17.02
N LYS A 162 0.89 22.46 16.25
CA LYS A 162 1.45 21.19 16.72
C LYS A 162 2.84 20.95 16.15
N ILE A 163 3.73 20.40 16.98
CA ILE A 163 5.08 19.98 16.61
C ILE A 163 5.01 18.60 15.96
N LEU A 164 5.53 18.45 14.75
CA LEU A 164 5.38 17.22 13.97
C LEU A 164 6.04 16.00 14.62
N ALA A 165 7.21 16.19 15.26
CA ALA A 165 7.98 15.11 15.86
C ALA A 165 7.37 14.58 17.16
N THR A 166 6.90 15.48 18.03
CA THR A 166 6.54 15.15 19.41
C THR A 166 5.04 15.01 19.62
N ASP A 167 4.24 15.86 18.96
CA ASP A 167 2.81 15.90 19.22
C ASP A 167 2.07 14.74 18.58
N ARG A 168 0.96 14.37 19.22
CA ARG A 168 0.08 13.28 18.79
C ARG A 168 -1.36 13.75 18.67
N VAL A 169 -2.01 13.36 17.58
CA VAL A 169 -3.45 13.49 17.37
C VAL A 169 -4.15 12.32 18.05
N LEU A 170 -5.25 12.62 18.76
CA LEU A 170 -6.06 11.62 19.48
C LEU A 170 -5.22 10.73 20.43
N ARG A 171 -4.12 11.26 21.00
CA ARG A 171 -3.20 10.59 21.93
C ARG A 171 -2.36 9.43 21.36
N PHE A 172 -2.76 8.84 20.23
CA PHE A 172 -2.13 7.63 19.70
C PHE A 172 -1.35 7.85 18.40
N VAL A 173 -1.75 8.80 17.56
CA VAL A 173 -1.20 8.94 16.20
C VAL A 173 -0.25 10.13 16.15
N PRO A 174 1.03 9.96 15.77
CA PRO A 174 1.95 11.09 15.57
C PRO A 174 1.43 12.09 14.54
N VAL A 175 1.59 13.39 14.79
CA VAL A 175 1.07 14.46 13.92
C VAL A 175 1.63 14.37 12.50
N TRP A 176 2.93 14.08 12.33
CA TRP A 176 3.54 13.92 11.01
C TRP A 176 2.88 12.81 10.19
N LEU A 177 2.57 11.67 10.83
CA LEU A 177 1.95 10.52 10.19
C LEU A 177 0.49 10.82 9.86
N PHE A 178 -0.21 11.49 10.76
CA PHE A 178 -1.61 11.91 10.55
C PHE A 178 -1.72 12.88 9.36
N TRP A 179 -0.83 13.88 9.28
CA TRP A 179 -0.81 14.82 8.18
C TRP A 179 -0.48 14.13 6.85
N TYR A 180 0.51 13.23 6.84
CA TYR A 180 0.83 12.42 5.67
C TYR A 180 -0.39 11.60 5.20
N PHE A 181 -1.11 10.97 6.13
CA PHE A 181 -2.29 10.18 5.81
C PHE A 181 -3.41 11.00 5.16
N ILE A 182 -3.70 12.19 5.68
CA ILE A 182 -4.67 13.12 5.08
C ILE A 182 -4.25 13.47 3.65
N CYS A 183 -2.99 13.89 3.45
CA CYS A 183 -2.48 14.23 2.13
C CYS A 183 -2.57 13.04 1.16
N SER A 184 -2.14 11.85 1.62
CA SER A 184 -2.13 10.63 0.82
C SER A 184 -3.54 10.22 0.40
N LEU A 185 -4.53 10.29 1.29
CA LEU A 185 -5.92 9.98 0.95
C LEU A 185 -6.48 10.95 -0.09
N SER A 186 -6.28 12.26 0.10
CA SER A 186 -6.74 13.29 -0.82
C SER A 186 -6.13 13.09 -2.21
N VAL A 187 -4.81 12.91 -2.28
CA VAL A 187 -4.12 12.75 -3.57
C VAL A 187 -4.48 11.41 -4.22
N SER A 188 -4.61 10.33 -3.45
CA SER A 188 -5.01 9.02 -3.98
C SER A 188 -6.36 9.08 -4.70
N GLN A 189 -7.33 9.83 -4.17
CA GLN A 189 -8.63 10.00 -4.82
C GLN A 189 -8.50 10.75 -6.16
N VAL A 190 -7.74 11.85 -6.17
CA VAL A 190 -7.49 12.64 -7.37
C VAL A 190 -6.82 11.80 -8.46
N ILE A 191 -5.78 11.03 -8.09
CA ILE A 191 -5.01 10.22 -9.03
C ILE A 191 -5.83 9.07 -9.59
N ARG A 192 -6.62 8.38 -8.76
CA ARG A 192 -7.51 7.30 -9.25
C ARG A 192 -8.50 7.81 -10.28
N LYS A 193 -9.10 8.98 -10.02
CA LYS A 193 -10.02 9.63 -10.95
C LYS A 193 -9.32 10.08 -12.23
N ALA A 194 -8.11 10.65 -12.13
CA ALA A 194 -7.32 11.09 -13.27
C ALA A 194 -6.86 9.93 -14.17
N LEU A 195 -6.49 8.79 -13.59
CA LEU A 195 -5.99 7.62 -14.31
C LEU A 195 -7.10 6.64 -14.75
N ASN A 196 -8.36 6.94 -14.41
CA ASN A 196 -9.53 6.08 -14.58
C ASN A 196 -9.29 4.64 -14.07
N ILE A 197 -8.58 4.52 -12.93
CA ILE A 197 -8.30 3.23 -12.30
C ILE A 197 -9.41 2.98 -11.27
N GLY A 198 -10.28 2.03 -11.57
CA GLY A 198 -11.35 1.61 -10.66
C GLY A 198 -12.55 2.54 -10.62
N ALA A 199 -13.18 2.79 -11.78
CA ALA A 199 -14.61 3.05 -11.85
C ALA A 199 -15.39 1.74 -11.76
#